data_AF-A0A5B0DC89-F1
#
_entry.id   AF-A0A5B0DC89-F1
#
_cell.length_a   1.000
_cell.length_b   1.000
_cell.length_c   1.000
_cell.angle_alpha   90.00
_cell.angle_beta   90.00
_cell.angle_gamma   90.00
#
_symmetry.space_group_name_H-M   'P 1'
#
loop_
_entity.id
_entity.type
_entity.pdbx_description
1 polymer ?
#
loop_
_entity_poly.entity_id
_entity_poly.type
_entity_poly.pdbx_seq_one_letter_code
_entity_poly.pdbx_strand_id
1 'polypeptide(L)' 'MLDIFEKNKKQNEEYRKTAQRYYQGENTCDECGGSVNVSVYMDDYPNRDDEWLSCPHCGHKAYIRTSGIAKAEKG' A
#
# COMPACT_ATOMS: atom_id res chain seq x y z
N MET A 1 5.42 -21.19 21.36
CA MET A 1 4.91 -21.00 19.98
C MET A 1 3.94 -19.83 19.82
N LEU A 2 3.27 -19.33 20.88
CA LEU A 2 2.45 -18.10 20.83
C LEU A 2 3.24 -16.82 20.50
N ASP A 3 4.52 -16.79 20.88
CA ASP A 3 5.45 -15.67 20.71
C ASP A 3 5.62 -15.21 19.24
N ILE A 4 5.57 -16.14 18.27
CA ILE A 4 5.81 -15.82 16.85
C ILE A 4 4.61 -15.09 16.25
N PHE A 5 3.38 -15.48 16.63
CA PHE A 5 2.16 -14.84 16.15
C PHE A 5 2.03 -13.40 16.68
N GLU A 6 2.35 -13.18 17.95
CA GLU A 6 2.35 -11.83 18.53
C GLU A 6 3.44 -10.94 17.95
N LYS A 7 4.65 -11.49 17.71
CA LYS A 7 5.73 -10.76 17.04
C LYS A 7 5.36 -10.38 15.61
N ASN A 8 4.82 -11.32 14.83
CA ASN A 8 4.37 -11.05 13.46
C ASN A 8 3.24 -10.02 13.42
N LYS A 9 2.31 -10.07 14.38
CA LYS A 9 1.23 -9.07 14.51
C LYS A 9 1.78 -7.68 14.80
N LYS A 10 2.66 -7.54 15.80
CA LYS A 10 3.30 -6.25 16.12
C LYS A 10 4.11 -5.70 14.97
N GLN A 11 4.88 -6.56 14.30
CA GLN A 11 5.69 -6.16 13.16
C GLN A 11 4.81 -5.67 11.99
N ASN A 12 3.69 -6.34 11.70
CA ASN A 12 2.72 -5.88 10.71
C ASN A 12 2.08 -4.53 11.10
N GLU A 13 1.76 -4.33 12.39
CA GLU A 13 1.23 -3.05 12.89
C GLU A 13 2.26 -1.91 12.81
N GLU A 14 3.53 -2.18 13.06
CA GLU A 14 4.61 -1.21 12.90
C GLU A 14 4.83 -0.86 11.43
N TYR A 15 4.86 -1.84 10.54
CA TYR A 15 4.94 -1.61 9.09
C TYR A 15 3.77 -0.75 8.59
N ARG A 16 2.54 -0.92 9.13
CA ARG A 16 1.39 -0.05 8.81
C ARG A 16 1.60 1.43 9.18
N LYS A 17 2.40 1.70 10.20
CA LYS A 17 2.65 3.07 10.68
C LYS A 17 3.77 3.76 9.91
N THR A 18 4.76 3.00 9.44
CA THR A 18 6.00 3.55 8.86
C THR A 18 6.08 3.43 7.35
N ALA A 19 5.33 2.51 6.73
CA ALA A 19 5.36 2.34 5.29
C ALA A 19 4.73 3.54 4.57
N GLN A 20 5.26 3.80 3.38
CA GLN A 20 4.75 4.79 2.45
C GLN A 20 3.25 4.58 2.16
N ARG A 21 2.50 5.67 1.96
CA ARG A 21 1.09 5.61 1.56
C ARG A 21 0.87 6.15 0.16
N TYR A 22 0.13 5.39 -0.64
CA TYR A 22 -0.43 5.82 -1.90
C TYR A 22 -1.90 6.19 -1.76
N TYR A 23 -2.30 7.15 -2.59
CA TYR A 23 -3.66 7.64 -2.76
C TYR A 23 -4.12 7.36 -4.18
N GLN A 24 -5.43 7.42 -4.43
CA GLN A 24 -5.92 7.32 -5.81
C GLN A 24 -5.39 8.50 -6.64
N GLY A 25 -4.86 8.21 -7.83
CA GLY A 25 -4.22 9.18 -8.72
C GLY A 25 -2.69 9.10 -8.68
N GLU A 26 -2.05 10.24 -8.91
CA GLU A 26 -0.59 10.32 -9.01
C GLU A 26 0.08 10.32 -7.63
N ASN A 27 1.09 9.47 -7.48
CA ASN A 27 1.92 9.34 -6.29
C ASN A 27 3.39 9.28 -6.70
N THR A 28 4.28 9.56 -5.76
CA THR A 28 5.73 9.39 -5.97
C THR A 28 6.22 8.29 -5.06
N CYS A 29 7.01 7.34 -5.54
CA CYS A 29 7.64 6.34 -4.68
C CYS A 29 8.79 6.95 -3.88
N ASP A 30 8.80 6.78 -2.55
CA ASP A 30 9.83 7.37 -1.67
C ASP A 30 11.20 6.71 -1.85
N GLU A 31 11.23 5.44 -2.28
CA GLU A 31 12.48 4.69 -2.44
C GLU A 31 13.18 4.97 -3.78
N CYS A 32 12.43 5.10 -4.89
CA CYS A 32 13.01 5.29 -6.22
C CYS A 32 12.71 6.64 -6.87
N GLY A 33 11.86 7.48 -6.25
CA GLY A 33 11.42 8.77 -6.80
C GLY A 33 10.56 8.67 -8.06
N GLY A 34 10.12 7.47 -8.45
CA GLY A 34 9.33 7.26 -9.66
C GLY A 34 7.88 7.68 -9.48
N SER A 35 7.27 8.27 -10.51
CA SER A 35 5.84 8.57 -10.53
C SER A 35 5.04 7.28 -10.70
N VAL A 36 4.03 7.10 -9.85
CA VAL A 36 3.17 5.93 -9.76
C VAL A 36 1.73 6.41 -9.85
N ASN A 37 1.02 5.99 -10.87
CA ASN A 37 -0.41 6.23 -10.98
C ASN A 37 -1.17 5.06 -10.35
N VAL A 38 -2.03 5.36 -9.38
CA VAL A 38 -2.83 4.36 -8.68
C VAL A 38 -4.30 4.52 -9.03
N SER A 39 -4.86 3.48 -9.63
CA SER A 39 -6.28 3.36 -9.95
C SER A 39 -6.97 2.40 -9.00
N VAL A 40 -8.18 2.73 -8.59
CA VAL A 40 -9.04 1.88 -7.76
C VAL A 40 -10.30 1.56 -8.56
N TYR A 41 -10.61 0.27 -8.71
CA TYR A 41 -11.78 -0.23 -9.43
C TYR A 41 -12.76 -0.93 -8.47
N MET A 42 -14.05 -0.93 -8.80
CA MET A 42 -15.11 -1.56 -7.98
C MET A 42 -15.16 -1.00 -6.55
N ASP A 43 -15.09 0.33 -6.41
CA ASP A 43 -15.14 0.98 -5.10
C ASP A 43 -16.58 1.33 -4.73
N ASP A 44 -17.22 0.47 -3.94
CA ASP A 44 -18.54 0.78 -3.37
C ASP A 44 -18.41 1.63 -2.08
N TYR A 45 -17.24 1.64 -1.42
CA TYR A 45 -16.99 2.30 -0.13
C TYR A 45 -15.52 2.72 0.08
N PRO A 46 -15.05 3.89 -0.43
CA PRO A 46 -13.64 4.28 -0.31
C PRO A 46 -13.13 4.26 1.14
N ASN A 47 -11.89 3.79 1.33
CA ASN A 47 -11.14 3.77 2.61
C ASN A 47 -11.51 2.69 3.65
N ARG A 48 -12.05 1.53 3.24
CA ARG A 48 -12.43 0.48 4.19
C ARG A 48 -11.27 -0.37 4.69
N ASP A 49 -10.39 -0.79 3.79
CA ASP A 49 -9.31 -1.75 4.08
C ASP A 49 -7.94 -1.15 3.72
N ASP A 50 -6.88 -1.65 4.38
CA ASP A 50 -5.50 -1.31 3.98
C ASP A 50 -4.95 -2.45 3.12
N GLU A 51 -4.62 -2.13 1.88
CA GLU A 51 -4.04 -3.05 0.91
C GLU A 51 -2.59 -2.65 0.59
N TRP A 52 -1.77 -3.64 0.24
CA TRP A 52 -0.40 -3.42 -0.19
C TRP A 52 -0.32 -3.30 -1.72
N LEU A 53 0.27 -2.21 -2.19
CA LEU A 53 0.66 -2.02 -3.58
C LEU A 53 2.16 -2.07 -3.74
N SER A 54 2.61 -2.67 -4.84
CA SER A 54 4.02 -2.63 -5.23
C SER A 54 4.26 -1.52 -6.25
N CYS A 55 5.30 -0.72 -6.01
CA CYS A 55 5.79 0.26 -6.96
C CYS A 55 6.17 -0.43 -8.27
N PRO A 56 5.63 -0.01 -9.43
CA PRO A 56 5.91 -0.62 -10.72
C PRO A 56 7.32 -0.33 -11.27
N HIS A 57 8.08 0.56 -10.61
CA HIS A 57 9.46 0.90 -10.98
C HIS A 57 10.49 0.06 -10.23
N CYS A 58 10.34 -0.08 -8.90
CA CYS A 58 11.34 -0.73 -8.04
C CYS A 58 10.80 -1.90 -7.20
N GLY A 59 9.49 -2.11 -7.17
CA GLY A 59 8.85 -3.15 -6.34
C GLY A 59 8.64 -2.77 -4.87
N HIS A 60 9.03 -1.56 -4.44
CA HIS A 60 8.78 -1.07 -3.08
C HIS A 60 7.31 -1.21 -2.69
N LYS A 61 7.04 -1.65 -1.46
CA LYS A 61 5.67 -1.81 -0.99
C LYS A 61 5.16 -0.55 -0.30
N ALA A 62 4.05 -0.03 -0.78
CA ALA A 62 3.31 1.06 -0.17
C ALA A 62 1.91 0.59 0.21
N TYR A 63 1.31 1.24 1.20
CA TYR A 63 -0.09 1.02 1.56
C TYR A 63 -1.01 1.92 0.76
N ILE A 64 -2.14 1.38 0.37
CA ILE A 64 -3.31 2.17 -0.03
C ILE A 64 -4.47 1.79 0.87
N ARG A 65 -5.26 2.79 1.24
CA ARG A 65 -6.51 2.54 1.95
C ARG A 65 -7.67 2.62 0.95
N THR A 66 -8.35 1.51 0.71
CA THR A 66 -9.42 1.41 -0.29
C THR A 66 -10.40 0.28 0.05
N SER A 67 -11.57 0.23 -0.60
CA SER A 67 -12.44 -0.97 -0.62
C SER A 67 -12.52 -1.66 -1.97
N GLY A 68 -11.91 -1.06 -3.00
CA GLY A 68 -11.86 -1.59 -4.34
C GLY A 68 -10.55 -2.31 -4.64
N ILE A 69 -10.43 -2.81 -5.87
CA ILE A 69 -9.19 -3.40 -6.38
C ILE A 69 -8.25 -2.26 -6.76
N ALA A 70 -7.17 -2.10 -6.00
CA ALA A 70 -6.15 -1.12 -6.31
C ALA A 70 -5.12 -1.66 -7.32
N LYS A 71 -4.70 -0.82 -8.25
CA LYS A 71 -3.64 -1.12 -9.22
C LYS A 71 -2.68 0.05 -9.32
N ALA A 72 -1.38 -0.24 -9.19
CA ALA A 72 -0.30 0.71 -9.39
C ALA A 72 0.34 0.51 -10.77
N GLU A 73 0.45 1.59 -11.53
CA GLU A 73 1.05 1.63 -12.87
C GLU A 73 2.08 2.76 -12.95
N LYS A 74 2.97 2.69 -13.94
CA LYS A 74 3.97 3.75 -14.14
C LYS A 74 3.22 5.01 -14.54
N GLY A 75 3.44 6.09 -13.78
CA GLY A 75 2.91 7.43 -14.06
C GLY A 75 3.52 8.04 -15.31
#